data_AF-A0A6L3MMA2-F1
#
_entry.id   AF-A0A6L3MMA2-F1
#
_cell.length_a   1.000
_cell.length_b   1.000
_cell.length_c   1.000
_cell.angle_alpha   90.00
_cell.angle_beta   90.00
_cell.angle_gamma   90.00
#
_symmetry.space_group_name_H-M   'P 1'
#
loop_
_entity.id
_entity.type
_entity.pdbx_description
1 polymer ?
#
loop_
_entity_poly.entity_id
_entity_poly.type
_entity_poly.pdbx_seq_one_letter_code
_entity_poly.pdbx_strand_id
1 'polypeptide(L)'
;GTLRADLARELGLSEAVVAAGGGGDNATSALGIGAIHAGDGFVSLGTSGVLSVVGDRFMPNSASAVHAFCHAIPDRWQLMSVVLSAASCLRWVCKLTGTDEPALLAEIEALDADALATAPLFLPYLSGERTPHNDPYAQGVFFGMTHATERAHLGYAVLEGVTLGLADGLDALHAAGVETDRLSLIGGGARSAFWAQLIADALNVRTCQHGGGEARRVCERQIELVRQ
;
A
#
# COMPACT_ATOMS: atom_id res chain seq x y z
N GLY A 1 3.19 -31.73 6.49
CA GLY A 1 3.55 -33.16 6.30
C GLY A 1 5.02 -33.28 6.00
N THR A 2 5.60 -34.47 5.90
CA THR A 2 6.99 -34.63 5.43
C THR A 2 7.03 -34.72 3.90
N LEU A 3 8.14 -34.29 3.29
CA LEU A 3 8.36 -34.40 1.86
C LEU A 3 8.40 -35.88 1.44
N ARG A 4 7.81 -36.22 0.28
CA ARG A 4 7.90 -37.58 -0.26
C ARG A 4 9.36 -37.93 -0.59
N ALA A 5 9.75 -39.19 -0.36
CA ALA A 5 11.11 -39.66 -0.56
C ALA A 5 11.64 -39.48 -2.00
N ASP A 6 10.79 -39.67 -3.01
CA ASP A 6 11.15 -39.47 -4.41
C ASP A 6 11.43 -37.99 -4.73
N LEU A 7 10.57 -37.08 -4.27
CA LEU A 7 10.77 -35.63 -4.42
C LEU A 7 11.98 -35.12 -3.62
N ALA A 8 12.21 -35.65 -2.41
CA ALA A 8 13.38 -35.30 -1.60
C ALA A 8 14.67 -35.65 -2.34
N ARG A 9 14.74 -36.84 -2.95
CA ARG A 9 15.90 -37.26 -3.76
C ARG A 9 16.08 -36.42 -5.02
N GLU A 10 15.00 -36.12 -5.72
CA GLU A 10 15.02 -35.27 -6.92
C GLU A 10 15.55 -33.86 -6.61
N LEU A 11 15.11 -33.26 -5.50
CA LEU A 11 15.51 -31.92 -5.06
C LEU A 11 16.83 -31.89 -4.28
N GLY A 12 17.45 -33.04 -4.00
CA GLY A 12 18.67 -33.14 -3.19
C GLY A 12 18.47 -32.76 -1.72
N LEU A 13 17.26 -32.93 -1.18
CA LEU A 13 16.87 -32.60 0.18
C LEU A 13 16.74 -33.85 1.06
N SER A 14 16.75 -33.67 2.38
CA SER A 14 16.49 -34.74 3.35
C SER A 14 15.02 -35.16 3.34
N GLU A 15 14.75 -36.46 3.47
CA GLU A 15 13.38 -37.00 3.64
C GLU A 15 12.74 -36.55 4.97
N ALA A 16 13.54 -36.05 5.93
CA ALA A 16 13.06 -35.47 7.18
C ALA A 16 12.54 -34.02 7.03
N VAL A 17 12.65 -33.42 5.84
CA VAL A 17 12.14 -32.05 5.60
C VAL A 17 10.63 -32.01 5.80
N VAL A 18 10.20 -31.11 6.68
CA VAL A 18 8.79 -30.83 6.95
C VAL A 18 8.30 -29.74 5.98
N ALA A 19 7.25 -30.06 5.23
CA ALA A 19 6.47 -29.08 4.51
C ALA A 19 5.46 -28.43 5.47
N ALA A 20 5.63 -27.12 5.70
CA ALA A 20 4.71 -26.30 6.45
C ALA A 20 3.33 -26.23 5.77
N GLY A 21 2.29 -25.82 6.51
CA GLY A 21 0.94 -25.66 5.95
C GLY A 21 0.85 -24.60 4.84
N GLY A 22 1.82 -23.68 4.79
CA GLY A 22 1.83 -22.57 3.83
C GLY A 22 0.79 -21.50 4.18
N GLY A 23 0.51 -20.64 3.21
CA GLY A 23 -0.50 -19.59 3.32
C GLY A 23 -0.63 -18.84 2.00
N GLY A 24 -1.66 -17.99 1.91
CA GLY A 24 -1.80 -17.07 0.78
C GLY A 24 -0.64 -16.07 0.71
N ASP A 25 -0.47 -15.42 -0.43
CA ASP A 25 0.58 -14.45 -0.69
C ASP A 25 0.61 -13.30 0.33
N ASN A 26 -0.54 -12.73 0.67
CA ASN A 26 -0.66 -11.61 1.61
C ASN A 26 -0.37 -12.05 3.05
N ALA A 27 -0.86 -13.23 3.45
CA ALA A 27 -0.62 -13.76 4.80
C ALA A 27 0.84 -14.17 4.99
N THR A 28 1.47 -14.71 3.95
CA THR A 28 2.91 -15.07 3.98
C THR A 28 3.81 -13.84 3.83
N SER A 29 3.38 -12.82 3.09
CA SER A 29 4.07 -11.52 3.04
C SER A 29 4.06 -10.83 4.40
N ALA A 30 2.92 -10.85 5.11
CA ALA A 30 2.81 -10.37 6.49
C ALA A 30 3.83 -11.07 7.41
N LEU A 31 3.94 -12.40 7.33
CA LEU A 31 4.98 -13.14 8.06
C LEU A 31 6.40 -12.71 7.69
N GLY A 32 6.67 -12.52 6.40
CA GLY A 32 8.00 -12.15 5.90
C GLY A 32 8.51 -10.81 6.43
N ILE A 33 7.60 -9.88 6.73
CA ILE A 33 7.93 -8.58 7.34
C ILE A 33 7.79 -8.56 8.87
N GLY A 34 7.47 -9.71 9.48
CA GLY A 34 7.29 -9.86 10.92
C GLY A 34 5.94 -9.39 11.48
N ALA A 35 4.94 -9.15 10.63
CA ALA A 35 3.59 -8.79 11.06
C ALA A 35 2.84 -10.03 11.57
N ILE A 36 2.87 -10.24 12.89
CA ILE A 36 2.32 -11.44 13.56
C ILE A 36 1.42 -11.10 14.75
N HIS A 37 1.43 -9.85 15.21
CA HIS A 37 0.59 -9.36 16.29
C HIS A 37 -0.57 -8.54 15.71
N ALA A 38 -1.68 -8.48 16.44
CA ALA A 38 -2.79 -7.62 16.05
C ALA A 38 -2.32 -6.16 15.95
N GLY A 39 -2.74 -5.47 14.90
CA GLY A 39 -2.33 -4.12 14.56
C GLY A 39 -1.02 -4.01 13.79
N ASP A 40 -0.22 -5.08 13.69
CA ASP A 40 0.87 -5.11 12.71
C ASP A 40 0.27 -5.12 11.30
N GLY A 41 0.91 -4.42 10.36
CA GLY A 41 0.39 -4.35 9.00
C GLY A 41 1.38 -3.79 8.00
N PHE A 42 0.90 -3.69 6.76
CA PHE A 42 1.67 -3.12 5.66
C PHE A 42 0.79 -2.45 4.62
N VAL A 43 1.39 -1.47 3.94
CA VAL A 43 0.96 -0.94 2.65
C VAL A 43 1.87 -1.55 1.59
N SER A 44 1.31 -2.29 0.65
CA SER A 44 2.00 -2.75 -0.55
C SER A 44 1.64 -1.85 -1.73
N LEU A 45 2.58 -1.04 -2.17
CA LEU A 45 2.41 -0.08 -3.25
C LEU A 45 2.97 -0.64 -4.57
N GLY A 46 2.21 -1.59 -5.12
CA GLY A 46 2.46 -2.22 -6.42
C GLY A 46 1.59 -1.62 -7.53
N THR A 47 1.36 -2.37 -8.61
CA THR A 47 0.39 -2.00 -9.66
C THR A 47 -0.96 -1.62 -9.04
N SER A 48 -1.45 -2.44 -8.12
CA SER A 48 -2.52 -2.11 -7.18
C SER A 48 -1.93 -1.77 -5.79
N GLY A 49 -2.73 -1.09 -4.97
CA GLY A 49 -2.44 -0.85 -3.56
C GLY A 49 -3.12 -1.90 -2.71
N VAL A 50 -2.41 -2.45 -1.74
CA VAL A 50 -3.00 -3.30 -0.70
C VAL A 50 -2.62 -2.74 0.66
N LEU A 51 -3.61 -2.47 1.49
CA LEU A 51 -3.42 -2.16 2.89
C LEU A 51 -3.91 -3.38 3.69
N SER A 52 -3.02 -3.98 4.46
CA SER A 52 -3.29 -5.19 5.22
C SER A 52 -2.95 -5.00 6.69
N VAL A 53 -3.87 -5.36 7.58
CA VAL A 53 -3.66 -5.31 9.04
C VAL A 53 -4.05 -6.64 9.67
N VAL A 54 -3.22 -7.12 10.58
CA VAL A 54 -3.45 -8.35 11.35
C VAL A 54 -4.48 -8.08 12.43
N GLY A 55 -5.48 -8.96 12.53
CA GLY A 55 -6.52 -8.95 13.57
C GLY A 55 -6.37 -10.11 14.57
N ASP A 56 -6.91 -9.92 15.77
CA ASP A 56 -6.96 -10.93 16.84
C ASP A 56 -8.22 -11.83 16.79
N ARG A 57 -9.19 -11.46 15.96
CA ARG A 57 -10.44 -12.19 15.72
C ARG A 57 -10.93 -11.92 14.30
N PHE A 58 -11.89 -12.71 13.86
CA PHE A 58 -12.56 -12.48 12.58
C PHE A 58 -13.42 -11.21 12.62
N MET A 59 -13.09 -10.22 11.79
CA MET A 59 -13.72 -8.89 11.74
C MET A 59 -14.03 -8.48 10.28
N PRO A 60 -15.07 -9.05 9.66
CA PRO A 60 -15.42 -8.73 8.28
C PRO A 60 -16.14 -7.38 8.19
N ASN A 61 -15.89 -6.63 7.11
CA ASN A 61 -16.71 -5.47 6.71
C ASN A 61 -16.95 -5.51 5.18
N SER A 62 -17.76 -6.46 4.74
CA SER A 62 -18.06 -6.63 3.30
C SER A 62 -18.88 -5.48 2.72
N ALA A 63 -19.58 -4.71 3.56
CA ALA A 63 -20.34 -3.54 3.12
C ALA A 63 -19.41 -2.44 2.57
N SER A 64 -18.22 -2.29 3.14
CA SER A 64 -17.15 -1.42 2.63
C SER A 64 -16.10 -2.20 1.82
N ALA A 65 -16.44 -3.37 1.29
CA ALA A 65 -15.54 -4.22 0.51
C ALA A 65 -14.22 -4.61 1.20
N VAL A 66 -14.17 -4.64 2.53
CA VAL A 66 -13.01 -5.14 3.28
C VAL A 66 -12.99 -6.66 3.21
N HIS A 67 -11.84 -7.21 2.83
CA HIS A 67 -11.61 -8.65 2.89
C HIS A 67 -11.14 -9.04 4.30
N ALA A 68 -11.66 -10.15 4.83
CA ALA A 68 -11.19 -10.73 6.08
C ALA A 68 -10.95 -12.23 5.90
N PHE A 69 -9.71 -12.67 6.13
CA PHE A 69 -9.28 -14.06 5.98
C PHE A 69 -8.53 -14.54 7.22
N CYS A 70 -8.33 -15.86 7.34
CA CYS A 70 -7.40 -16.40 8.32
C CYS A 70 -5.96 -15.99 7.96
N HIS A 71 -5.15 -15.69 8.97
CA HIS A 71 -3.72 -15.52 8.79
C HIS A 71 -3.04 -16.89 8.59
N ALA A 72 -1.76 -16.87 8.21
CA ALA A 72 -0.92 -18.07 8.10
C ALA A 72 -0.46 -18.65 9.46
N ILE A 73 -0.85 -18.03 10.59
CA ILE A 73 -0.56 -18.51 11.95
C ILE A 73 -1.86 -18.67 12.74
N PRO A 74 -1.91 -19.58 13.73
CA PRO A 74 -3.10 -19.82 14.54
C PRO A 74 -3.61 -18.57 15.25
N ASP A 75 -4.93 -18.51 15.49
CA ASP A 75 -5.60 -17.46 16.25
C ASP A 75 -5.30 -16.04 15.78
N ARG A 76 -5.13 -15.89 14.46
CA ARG A 76 -4.90 -14.62 13.78
C ARG A 76 -5.70 -14.55 12.49
N TRP A 77 -6.10 -13.32 12.17
CA TRP A 77 -6.81 -12.98 10.95
C TRP A 77 -6.08 -11.85 10.24
N GLN A 78 -6.39 -11.67 8.97
CA GLN A 78 -5.86 -10.60 8.13
C GLN A 78 -7.04 -9.87 7.51
N LEU A 79 -7.10 -8.56 7.73
CA LEU A 79 -8.05 -7.67 7.08
C LEU A 79 -7.32 -6.92 5.97
N MET A 80 -7.95 -6.77 4.81
CA MET A 80 -7.35 -6.10 3.67
C MET A 80 -8.31 -5.13 3.00
N SER A 81 -7.79 -3.93 2.74
CA SER A 81 -8.32 -2.97 1.78
C SER A 81 -7.51 -3.07 0.49
N VAL A 82 -8.19 -2.93 -0.66
CA VAL A 82 -7.58 -3.02 -1.98
C VAL A 82 -7.95 -1.79 -2.80
N VAL A 83 -6.92 -1.06 -3.23
CA VAL A 83 -6.98 0.03 -4.20
C VAL A 83 -6.57 -0.53 -5.56
N LEU A 84 -7.49 -0.60 -6.53
CA LEU A 84 -7.27 -1.35 -7.77
C LEU A 84 -6.18 -0.75 -8.65
N SER A 85 -5.99 0.57 -8.62
CA SER A 85 -4.94 1.27 -9.36
C SER A 85 -4.13 2.15 -8.40
N ALA A 86 -2.87 1.79 -8.16
CA ALA A 86 -1.98 2.55 -7.28
C ALA A 86 -0.73 3.02 -8.04
N ALA A 87 0.40 2.30 -7.98
CA ALA A 87 1.58 2.69 -8.77
C ALA A 87 1.33 2.59 -10.29
N SER A 88 0.27 1.89 -10.72
CA SER A 88 -0.18 1.92 -12.11
C SER A 88 -0.69 3.30 -12.54
N CYS A 89 -1.26 4.11 -11.64
CA CYS A 89 -1.67 5.49 -11.94
C CYS A 89 -0.47 6.37 -12.28
N LEU A 90 0.64 6.23 -11.54
CA LEU A 90 1.88 6.95 -11.84
C LEU A 90 2.39 6.60 -13.24
N ARG A 91 2.47 5.30 -13.56
CA ARG A 91 2.84 4.85 -14.92
C ARG A 91 1.92 5.37 -15.99
N TRP A 92 0.62 5.41 -15.69
CA TRP A 92 -0.39 5.91 -16.62
C TRP A 92 -0.18 7.40 -16.93
N VAL A 93 0.03 8.25 -15.93
CA VAL A 93 0.26 9.69 -16.16
C VAL A 93 1.61 9.94 -16.83
N CYS A 94 2.66 9.16 -16.50
CA CYS A 94 3.93 9.18 -17.21
C CYS A 94 3.75 8.91 -18.71
N LYS A 95 2.99 7.88 -19.06
CA LYS A 95 2.67 7.54 -20.46
C LYS A 95 1.91 8.68 -21.16
N LEU A 96 0.91 9.29 -20.51
CA LEU A 96 0.12 10.38 -21.09
C LEU A 96 0.95 11.64 -21.34
N THR A 97 1.94 11.90 -20.49
CA THR A 97 2.73 13.13 -20.49
C THR A 97 4.13 12.95 -21.11
N GLY A 98 4.42 11.77 -21.66
CA GLY A 98 5.65 11.47 -22.38
C GLY A 98 6.91 11.48 -21.50
N THR A 99 6.83 11.01 -20.26
CA THR A 99 7.96 10.94 -19.32
C THR A 99 8.06 9.56 -18.66
N ASP A 100 9.06 9.35 -17.80
CA ASP A 100 9.22 8.16 -16.96
C ASP A 100 8.97 8.47 -15.47
N GLU A 101 8.86 7.42 -14.63
CA GLU A 101 8.58 7.60 -13.20
C GLU A 101 9.67 8.40 -12.48
N PRO A 102 10.99 8.13 -12.66
CA PRO A 102 12.04 8.90 -11.99
C PRO A 102 12.04 10.38 -12.35
N ALA A 103 11.88 10.74 -13.63
CA ALA A 103 11.85 12.13 -14.05
C ALA A 103 10.62 12.86 -13.49
N LEU A 104 9.44 12.23 -13.54
CA LEU A 104 8.23 12.83 -12.98
C LEU A 104 8.31 12.99 -11.46
N LEU A 105 8.87 12.02 -10.74
CA LEU A 105 9.09 12.14 -9.29
C LEU A 105 10.05 13.28 -8.96
N ALA A 106 11.12 13.46 -9.72
CA ALA A 106 12.04 14.59 -9.54
C ALA A 106 11.37 15.95 -9.81
N GLU A 107 10.47 16.02 -10.80
CA GLU A 107 9.66 17.22 -11.06
C GLU A 107 8.70 17.53 -9.93
N ILE A 108 8.05 16.51 -9.36
CA ILE A 108 7.16 16.66 -8.20
C ILE A 108 7.94 17.17 -6.98
N GLU A 109 9.10 16.59 -6.70
CA GLU A 109 9.96 17.00 -5.57
C GLU A 109 10.51 18.42 -5.69
N ALA A 110 10.51 18.99 -6.90
CA ALA A 110 10.91 20.37 -7.16
C ALA A 110 9.79 21.40 -6.98
N LEU A 111 8.53 20.95 -6.80
CA LEU A 111 7.40 21.84 -6.52
C LEU A 111 7.52 22.42 -5.10
N ASP A 112 7.18 23.69 -4.96
CA ASP A 112 7.01 24.31 -3.65
C ASP A 112 5.60 24.05 -3.08
N ALA A 113 5.39 24.40 -1.82
CA ALA A 113 4.14 24.14 -1.12
C ALA A 113 2.93 24.83 -1.78
N ASP A 114 3.10 26.02 -2.36
CA ASP A 114 2.02 26.75 -3.02
C ASP A 114 1.61 26.05 -4.33
N ALA A 115 2.58 25.52 -5.09
CA ALA A 115 2.32 24.73 -6.28
C ALA A 115 1.62 23.40 -5.94
N LEU A 116 2.02 22.72 -4.86
CA LEU A 116 1.33 21.51 -4.38
C LEU A 116 -0.12 21.82 -3.98
N ALA A 117 -0.36 22.91 -3.25
CA ALA A 117 -1.70 23.31 -2.80
C ALA A 117 -2.67 23.70 -3.94
N THR A 118 -2.15 23.97 -5.13
CA THR A 118 -2.95 24.31 -6.32
C THR A 118 -3.05 23.16 -7.32
N ALA A 119 -2.51 21.98 -6.99
CA ALA A 119 -2.64 20.80 -7.82
C ALA A 119 -4.11 20.35 -7.92
N PRO A 120 -4.51 19.77 -9.07
CA PRO A 120 -5.87 19.26 -9.24
C PRO A 120 -6.12 18.05 -8.33
N LEU A 121 -7.38 17.77 -8.03
CA LEU A 121 -7.76 16.53 -7.36
C LEU A 121 -7.75 15.37 -8.36
N PHE A 122 -7.28 14.20 -7.92
CA PHE A 122 -7.31 12.97 -8.71
C PHE A 122 -8.07 11.85 -8.00
N LEU A 123 -9.05 11.25 -8.69
CA LEU A 123 -9.66 9.99 -8.27
C LEU A 123 -8.95 8.83 -8.97
N PRO A 124 -8.36 7.85 -8.25
CA PRO A 124 -7.50 6.82 -8.84
C PRO A 124 -8.26 5.63 -9.45
N TYR A 125 -9.54 5.77 -9.81
CA TYR A 125 -10.41 4.66 -10.19
C TYR A 125 -10.28 4.26 -11.68
N LEU A 126 -9.04 4.11 -12.18
CA LEU A 126 -8.77 3.79 -13.58
C LEU A 126 -9.23 2.37 -13.99
N SER A 127 -9.57 1.51 -13.04
CA SER A 127 -9.99 0.12 -13.24
C SER A 127 -11.27 -0.22 -12.47
N GLY A 128 -12.14 0.77 -12.24
CA GLY A 128 -13.11 0.71 -11.15
C GLY A 128 -12.42 0.88 -9.79
N GLU A 129 -13.15 0.62 -8.72
CA GLU A 129 -12.58 0.56 -7.38
C GLU A 129 -13.20 -0.53 -6.51
N ARG A 130 -12.39 -1.11 -5.62
CA ARG A 130 -12.85 -2.12 -4.68
C ARG A 130 -13.15 -1.53 -3.31
N THR A 131 -12.15 -1.18 -2.53
CA THR A 131 -12.38 -0.62 -1.20
C THR A 131 -12.35 0.91 -1.28
N PRO A 132 -13.32 1.64 -0.72
CA PRO A 132 -14.49 1.17 0.04
C PRO A 132 -15.77 0.98 -0.80
N HIS A 133 -15.75 1.31 -2.09
CA HIS A 133 -16.96 1.54 -2.90
C HIS A 133 -17.61 0.28 -3.48
N ASN A 134 -16.82 -0.76 -3.75
CA ASN A 134 -17.18 -1.95 -4.51
C ASN A 134 -17.83 -1.64 -5.87
N ASP A 135 -17.29 -0.65 -6.59
CA ASP A 135 -17.86 -0.16 -7.83
C ASP A 135 -16.95 -0.48 -9.03
N PRO A 136 -17.30 -1.49 -9.85
CA PRO A 136 -16.51 -1.83 -11.03
C PRO A 136 -16.63 -0.79 -12.16
N TYR A 137 -17.55 0.17 -12.05
CA TYR A 137 -17.80 1.21 -13.05
C TYR A 137 -17.23 2.58 -12.66
N ALA A 138 -16.64 2.71 -11.47
CA ALA A 138 -15.94 3.92 -11.06
C ALA A 138 -14.85 4.28 -12.08
N GLN A 139 -14.61 5.59 -12.27
CA GLN A 139 -13.71 6.11 -13.29
C GLN A 139 -12.70 7.07 -12.69
N GLY A 140 -11.50 7.12 -13.27
CA GLY A 140 -10.50 8.11 -12.90
C GLY A 140 -10.93 9.52 -13.32
N VAL A 141 -10.65 10.50 -12.47
CA VAL A 141 -11.04 11.90 -12.67
C VAL A 141 -9.87 12.79 -12.31
N PHE A 142 -9.57 13.78 -13.15
CA PHE A 142 -8.87 14.99 -12.73
C PHE A 142 -9.90 16.11 -12.58
N PHE A 143 -9.92 16.77 -11.43
CA PHE A 143 -10.84 17.87 -11.15
C PHE A 143 -10.08 19.12 -10.71
N GLY A 144 -10.50 20.29 -11.21
CA GLY A 144 -9.90 21.58 -10.84
C GLY A 144 -8.71 22.04 -11.68
N MET A 145 -8.47 21.44 -12.86
CA MET A 145 -7.40 21.88 -13.75
C MET A 145 -7.63 23.32 -14.26
N THR A 146 -6.54 24.07 -14.38
CA THR A 146 -6.50 25.41 -14.98
C THR A 146 -5.40 25.49 -16.03
N HIS A 147 -5.24 26.65 -16.69
CA HIS A 147 -4.11 26.88 -17.60
C HIS A 147 -2.74 26.85 -16.92
N ALA A 148 -2.68 26.97 -15.58
CA ALA A 148 -1.45 26.84 -14.81
C ALA A 148 -1.10 25.37 -14.48
N THR A 149 -1.98 24.41 -14.76
CA THR A 149 -1.73 23.00 -14.44
C THR A 149 -0.68 22.42 -15.39
N GLU A 150 0.53 22.26 -14.88
CA GLU A 150 1.64 21.59 -15.55
C GLU A 150 1.72 20.09 -15.24
N ARG A 151 2.61 19.38 -15.95
CA ARG A 151 2.83 17.93 -15.78
C ARG A 151 3.14 17.53 -14.34
N ALA A 152 3.98 18.29 -13.63
CA ALA A 152 4.34 18.00 -12.25
C ALA A 152 3.12 18.03 -11.31
N HIS A 153 2.20 18.98 -11.51
CA HIS A 153 0.94 19.05 -10.75
C HIS A 153 0.07 17.80 -10.98
N LEU A 154 -0.01 17.31 -12.22
CA LEU A 154 -0.73 16.06 -12.53
C LEU A 154 -0.06 14.85 -11.88
N GLY A 155 1.27 14.82 -11.86
CA GLY A 155 2.05 13.79 -11.19
C GLY A 155 1.78 13.77 -9.68
N TYR A 156 1.85 14.94 -9.03
CA TYR A 156 1.57 15.07 -7.61
C TYR A 156 0.13 14.70 -7.27
N ALA A 157 -0.84 15.23 -8.02
CA ALA A 157 -2.25 14.89 -7.88
C ALA A 157 -2.49 13.38 -7.92
N VAL A 158 -1.78 12.65 -8.79
CA VAL A 158 -1.86 11.18 -8.84
C VAL A 158 -1.32 10.53 -7.57
N LEU A 159 -0.17 10.98 -7.05
CA LEU A 159 0.38 10.43 -5.81
C LEU A 159 -0.56 10.70 -4.62
N GLU A 160 -1.08 11.92 -4.52
CA GLU A 160 -2.01 12.33 -3.48
C GLU A 160 -3.33 11.58 -3.58
N GLY A 161 -3.94 11.49 -4.77
CA GLY A 161 -5.20 10.78 -4.97
C GLY A 161 -5.14 9.30 -4.62
N VAL A 162 -4.04 8.61 -5.00
CA VAL A 162 -3.81 7.22 -4.57
C VAL A 162 -3.63 7.13 -3.05
N THR A 163 -2.93 8.09 -2.45
CA THR A 163 -2.70 8.15 -1.01
C THR A 163 -4.00 8.34 -0.24
N LEU A 164 -4.88 9.23 -0.71
CA LEU A 164 -6.20 9.44 -0.12
C LEU A 164 -7.10 8.21 -0.30
N GLY A 165 -7.00 7.50 -1.43
CA GLY A 165 -7.67 6.20 -1.60
C GLY A 165 -7.18 5.13 -0.61
N LEU A 166 -5.90 5.15 -0.24
CA LEU A 166 -5.37 4.31 0.84
C LEU A 166 -5.91 4.74 2.21
N ALA A 167 -6.10 6.04 2.45
CA ALA A 167 -6.71 6.57 3.67
C ALA A 167 -8.18 6.13 3.82
N ASP A 168 -8.98 6.25 2.75
CA ASP A 168 -10.33 5.67 2.70
C ASP A 168 -10.32 4.17 3.00
N GLY A 169 -9.30 3.47 2.50
CA GLY A 169 -9.04 2.06 2.78
C GLY A 169 -8.75 1.78 4.24
N LEU A 170 -7.94 2.61 4.90
CA LEU A 170 -7.62 2.49 6.33
C LEU A 170 -8.85 2.76 7.19
N ASP A 171 -9.64 3.78 6.85
CA ASP A 171 -10.89 4.09 7.53
C ASP A 171 -11.89 2.92 7.45
N ALA A 172 -11.97 2.25 6.30
CA ALA A 172 -12.80 1.05 6.14
C ALA A 172 -12.33 -0.11 7.03
N LEU A 173 -11.01 -0.26 7.22
CA LEU A 173 -10.42 -1.24 8.15
C LEU A 173 -10.72 -0.87 9.60
N HIS A 174 -10.54 0.39 10.00
CA HIS A 174 -10.88 0.89 11.33
C HIS A 174 -12.37 0.69 11.64
N ALA A 175 -13.25 0.95 10.68
CA ALA A 175 -14.69 0.69 10.81
C ALA A 175 -15.02 -0.81 10.99
N ALA A 176 -14.16 -1.72 10.53
CA ALA A 176 -14.28 -3.16 10.79
C ALA A 176 -13.84 -3.54 12.22
N GLY A 177 -13.09 -2.67 12.91
CA GLY A 177 -12.67 -2.81 14.30
C GLY A 177 -11.21 -3.24 14.50
N VAL A 178 -10.37 -3.19 13.46
CA VAL A 178 -8.92 -3.31 13.60
C VAL A 178 -8.31 -1.94 13.80
N GLU A 179 -7.23 -1.83 14.56
CA GLU A 179 -6.51 -0.58 14.81
C GLU A 179 -5.04 -0.79 14.45
N THR A 180 -4.36 0.25 13.96
CA THR A 180 -2.92 0.20 13.69
C THR A 180 -2.26 1.55 13.92
N ASP A 181 -1.03 1.53 14.45
CA ASP A 181 -0.22 2.72 14.68
C ASP A 181 1.12 2.69 13.90
N ARG A 182 1.36 1.60 13.18
CA ARG A 182 2.55 1.38 12.36
C ARG A 182 2.23 0.50 11.16
N LEU A 183 2.77 0.86 10.02
CA LEU A 183 2.64 0.07 8.80
C LEU A 183 4.00 -0.07 8.14
N SER A 184 4.31 -1.28 7.67
CA SER A 184 5.43 -1.47 6.77
C SER A 184 5.08 -0.95 5.38
N LEU A 185 5.94 -0.16 4.76
CA LEU A 185 5.74 0.29 3.38
C LEU A 185 6.62 -0.54 2.45
N ILE A 186 5.99 -1.30 1.56
CA ILE A 186 6.66 -2.22 0.62
C ILE A 186 6.19 -1.96 -0.81
N GLY A 187 6.89 -2.51 -1.80
CA GLY A 187 6.55 -2.36 -3.22
C GLY A 187 7.37 -1.29 -3.95
N GLY A 188 7.04 -1.05 -5.22
CA GLY A 188 7.79 -0.15 -6.09
C GLY A 188 7.65 1.32 -5.69
N GLY A 189 6.42 1.75 -5.36
CA GLY A 189 6.15 3.12 -4.94
C GLY A 189 6.77 3.48 -3.59
N ALA A 190 7.06 2.48 -2.75
CA ALA A 190 7.76 2.64 -1.48
C ALA A 190 9.20 3.16 -1.63
N ARG A 191 9.76 3.26 -2.85
CA ARG A 191 11.12 3.76 -3.10
C ARG A 191 11.21 5.29 -3.13
N SER A 192 10.10 5.98 -3.38
CA SER A 192 10.07 7.44 -3.29
C SER A 192 9.93 7.86 -1.83
N ALA A 193 10.90 8.59 -1.31
CA ALA A 193 10.85 9.14 0.04
C ALA A 193 9.70 10.16 0.19
N PHE A 194 9.47 10.97 -0.85
CA PHE A 194 8.36 11.91 -0.90
C PHE A 194 7.00 11.21 -0.78
N TRP A 195 6.75 10.18 -1.59
CA TRP A 195 5.48 9.46 -1.55
C TRP A 195 5.30 8.68 -0.24
N ALA A 196 6.39 8.12 0.30
CA ALA A 196 6.36 7.48 1.61
C ALA A 196 5.96 8.45 2.73
N GLN A 197 6.48 9.69 2.73
CA GLN A 197 6.06 10.76 3.65
C GLN A 197 4.57 11.04 3.49
N LEU A 198 4.12 11.27 2.25
CA LEU A 198 2.74 11.64 1.96
C LEU A 198 1.75 10.58 2.49
N ILE A 199 2.10 9.30 2.33
CA ILE A 199 1.32 8.18 2.88
C ILE A 199 1.35 8.19 4.41
N ALA A 200 2.51 8.38 5.04
CA ALA A 200 2.60 8.45 6.50
C ALA A 200 1.73 9.57 7.08
N ASP A 201 1.77 10.75 6.45
CA ASP A 201 1.01 11.92 6.87
C ASP A 201 -0.50 11.71 6.69
N ALA A 202 -0.93 11.24 5.52
CA ALA A 202 -2.35 11.05 5.23
C ALA A 202 -2.98 9.91 6.04
N LEU A 203 -2.24 8.82 6.28
CA LEU A 203 -2.72 7.70 7.10
C LEU A 203 -2.59 8.00 8.61
N ASN A 204 -1.84 9.02 9.00
CA ASN A 204 -1.51 9.33 10.40
C ASN A 204 -0.94 8.12 11.17
N VAL A 205 -0.02 7.40 10.53
CA VAL A 205 0.65 6.21 11.08
C VAL A 205 2.14 6.26 10.84
N ARG A 206 2.93 5.61 11.70
CA ARG A 206 4.36 5.46 11.45
C ARG A 206 4.59 4.48 10.30
N THR A 207 5.34 4.89 9.28
CA THR A 207 5.73 3.99 8.19
C THR A 207 7.14 3.44 8.37
N CYS A 208 7.31 2.13 8.18
CA CYS A 208 8.62 1.47 8.22
C CYS A 208 8.98 0.94 6.83
N GLN A 209 10.07 1.43 6.23
CA GLN A 209 10.60 0.88 4.98
C GLN A 209 11.60 -0.24 5.28
N HIS A 210 11.42 -1.39 4.63
CA HIS A 210 12.34 -2.52 4.73
C HIS A 210 13.26 -2.54 3.53
N GLY A 211 14.53 -2.21 3.72
CA GLY A 211 15.53 -2.15 2.66
C GLY A 211 16.67 -3.11 2.91
N GLY A 212 17.32 -3.54 1.84
CA GLY A 212 18.67 -4.07 1.93
C GLY A 212 19.63 -2.97 2.36
N GLY A 213 20.27 -3.12 3.52
CA GLY A 213 21.41 -2.32 3.97
C GLY A 213 21.10 -0.92 4.55
N GLU A 214 20.33 -0.07 3.86
CA GLU A 214 20.24 1.37 4.21
C GLU A 214 18.89 1.85 4.75
N ALA A 215 17.78 1.14 4.53
CA ALA A 215 16.45 1.63 4.94
C ALA A 215 16.13 1.53 6.44
N ARG A 216 17.05 0.99 7.26
CA ARG A 216 16.86 0.95 8.73
C ARG A 216 16.70 2.34 9.38
N ARG A 217 17.06 3.43 8.69
CA ARG A 217 17.10 4.79 9.26
C ARG A 217 15.76 5.55 9.24
N VAL A 218 14.74 5.10 8.51
CA VAL A 218 13.47 5.86 8.39
C VAL A 218 12.51 5.58 9.57
N CYS A 219 12.77 4.54 10.36
CA CYS A 219 11.91 4.15 11.49
C CYS A 219 11.84 5.20 12.63
N GLU A 220 12.79 6.14 12.74
CA GLU A 220 12.98 6.96 13.94
C GLU A 220 12.57 8.43 13.84
N ARG A 221 12.10 8.95 12.69
CA ARG A 221 12.10 10.42 12.45
C ARG A 221 10.80 11.13 12.06
N GLN A 222 9.62 10.63 12.37
CA GLN A 222 8.38 11.24 11.84
C GLN A 222 7.22 11.31 12.84
N ILE A 223 7.33 12.15 13.88
CA ILE A 223 6.17 12.64 14.68
C ILE A 223 6.22 14.18 14.93
N GLU A 224 7.21 14.93 14.44
CA GLU A 224 7.35 16.35 14.83
C GLU A 224 6.64 17.39 13.93
N LEU A 225 6.05 17.01 12.79
CA LEU A 225 5.44 17.97 11.84
C LEU A 225 3.91 18.02 11.85
N VAL A 226 3.21 17.15 12.61
CA VAL A 226 1.72 17.13 12.66
C VAL A 226 1.15 17.98 13.81
N ARG A 227 1.90 18.99 14.30
CA ARG A 227 1.45 19.87 15.40
C ARG A 227 1.66 21.37 15.17
N GLN A 228 1.86 21.83 13.93
CA GLN A 228 1.83 23.25 13.58
C GLN A 228 0.83 23.48 12.46
#